data_AF-I3ZBN3-F1
#
_entry.id   AF-I3ZBN3-F1
#
_cell.length_a   1.000
_cell.length_b   1.000
_cell.length_c   1.000
_cell.angle_alpha   90.00
_cell.angle_beta   90.00
_cell.angle_gamma   90.00
#
_symmetry.space_group_name_H-M   'P 1'
#
loop_
_entity.id
_entity.type
_entity.pdbx_description
1 polymer ?
#
loop_
_entity_poly.entity_id
_entity_poly.type
_entity_poly.pdbx_seq_one_letter_code
_entity_poly.pdbx_strand_id
1 'polypeptide(L)' 'MCISDTYSLAERKTLGGVSMCSCGTIHLTVGGITIRLEPEAFGEMVRMCQDAADRLTMSAEMTPGHSRLAN' A
#
# COMPACT_ATOMS: atom_id res chain seq x y z
N MET A 1 18.63 -7.41 11.70
CA MET A 1 17.98 -8.21 10.65
C MET A 1 17.27 -9.34 11.35
N CYS A 2 15.94 -9.44 11.24
CA CYS A 2 15.18 -10.46 11.98
C CYS A 2 15.39 -11.82 11.30
N ILE A 3 15.76 -12.84 12.08
CA ILE A 3 16.19 -14.17 11.60
C ILE A 3 15.12 -15.23 11.88
N SER A 4 13.93 -14.80 12.32
CA SER A 4 12.90 -15.67 12.90
C SER A 4 11.64 -15.61 12.04
N ASP A 5 10.96 -16.75 11.93
CA ASP A 5 9.87 -17.06 11.00
C ASP A 5 8.97 -15.87 10.65
N THR A 6 8.75 -15.69 9.35
CA THR A 6 7.89 -14.66 8.77
C THR A 6 6.67 -15.35 8.17
N TYR A 7 5.47 -14.90 8.52
CA TYR A 7 4.24 -15.46 7.97
C TYR A 7 3.49 -14.42 7.12
N SER A 8 2.92 -14.88 6.00
CA SER A 8 2.21 -14.02 5.05
C SER A 8 0.83 -13.65 5.61
N LEU A 9 0.54 -12.35 5.66
CA LEU A 9 -0.77 -11.81 6.03
C LEU A 9 -1.63 -11.56 4.79
N ALA A 10 -1.01 -11.09 3.71
CA ALA A 10 -1.70 -10.84 2.45
C ALA A 10 -0.71 -10.86 1.28
N GLU A 11 -1.16 -11.33 0.13
CA GLU A 11 -0.41 -11.28 -1.12
C GLU A 11 -1.32 -10.88 -2.28
N ARG A 12 -0.79 -10.05 -3.17
CA ARG A 12 -1.43 -9.58 -4.39
C ARG A 12 -0.39 -9.58 -5.50
N LYS A 13 -0.52 -10.50 -6.46
CA LYS A 13 0.47 -10.76 -7.53
C LYS A 13 1.01 -9.52 -8.25
N THR A 14 0.21 -8.47 -8.39
CA THR A 14 0.57 -7.25 -9.14
C THR A 14 0.97 -6.07 -8.27
N LEU A 15 0.83 -6.18 -6.95
CA LEU A 15 1.15 -5.10 -6.01
C LEU A 15 2.31 -5.49 -5.12
N GLY A 16 2.24 -6.68 -4.51
CA GLY A 16 3.22 -7.18 -3.55
C GLY A 16 2.53 -7.92 -2.41
N GLY A 17 3.05 -7.79 -1.19
CA GLY A 17 2.56 -8.54 -0.05
C GLY A 17 2.85 -7.88 1.28
N VAL A 18 2.13 -8.36 2.29
CA VAL A 18 2.31 -8.00 3.69
C VAL A 18 2.62 -9.27 4.44
N SER A 19 3.69 -9.24 5.22
CA SER A 19 4.06 -10.33 6.12
C SER A 19 4.45 -9.78 7.46
N MET A 20 4.38 -10.61 8.49
CA MET A 20 4.77 -10.24 9.84
C MET A 20 5.87 -11.16 10.33
N CYS A 21 6.95 -10.56 10.81
CA CYS A 21 7.98 -11.29 11.49
C CYS A 21 7.50 -11.68 12.89
N SER A 22 7.96 -12.81 13.40
CA SER A 22 7.73 -13.24 14.80
C SER A 22 8.15 -12.21 15.85
N CYS A 23 9.02 -11.25 15.53
CA CYS A 23 9.36 -10.12 16.40
C CYS A 23 8.30 -9.00 16.44
N GLY A 24 7.20 -9.12 15.69
CA GLY A 24 6.12 -8.13 15.63
C GLY A 24 6.25 -7.09 14.52
N THR A 25 7.42 -6.96 13.88
CA THR A 25 7.61 -6.01 12.76
C THR A 25 6.83 -6.47 11.52
N ILE A 26 6.08 -5.56 10.91
CA ILE A 26 5.41 -5.74 9.62
C ILE A 26 6.39 -5.46 8.48
N HIS A 27 6.45 -6.36 7.52
CA HIS A 27 7.16 -6.18 6.26
C HIS A 27 6.12 -5.98 5.15
N LEU A 28 6.02 -4.76 4.65
CA LEU A 28 5.23 -4.41 3.46
C LEU A 28 6.16 -4.39 2.26
N THR A 29 5.94 -5.31 1.33
CA THR A 29 6.65 -5.34 0.04
C THR A 29 5.71 -4.85 -1.05
N VAL A 30 6.13 -3.84 -1.81
CA VAL A 30 5.43 -3.34 -2.99
C VAL A 30 6.43 -3.31 -4.16
N GLY A 31 6.18 -4.13 -5.18
CA GLY A 31 7.15 -4.37 -6.24
C GLY A 31 8.51 -4.86 -5.68
N GLY A 32 9.57 -4.12 -5.95
CA GLY A 32 10.94 -4.40 -5.46
C GLY A 32 11.30 -3.72 -4.13
N ILE A 33 10.39 -2.95 -3.52
CA ILE A 33 10.66 -2.17 -2.32
C ILE A 33 10.01 -2.86 -1.13
N THR A 34 10.76 -3.01 -0.04
CA THR A 34 10.23 -3.52 1.23
C THR A 34 10.41 -2.48 2.33
N ILE A 35 9.31 -2.14 2.99
CA ILE A 35 9.27 -1.21 4.11
C ILE A 35 9.00 -2.03 5.38
N ARG A 36 9.77 -1.75 6.43
CA ARG A 36 9.62 -2.36 7.75
C ARG A 36 8.93 -1.35 8.66
N LEU A 37 7.82 -1.76 9.27
CA LEU A 37 6.95 -0.90 10.06
C LEU A 37 6.62 -1.59 11.38
N GLU A 38 6.49 -0.80 12.44
CA GLU A 38 5.79 -1.23 13.64
C GLU A 38 4.28 -1.38 13.34
N PRO A 39 3.54 -2.22 14.09
CA PRO A 39 2.12 -2.46 13.85
C PRO A 39 1.27 -1.17 13.85
N GLU A 40 1.54 -0.24 14.78
CA GLU A 40 0.81 1.03 14.84
C GLU A 40 1.08 1.89 13.61
N ALA A 41 2.34 1.98 13.18
CA ALA A 41 2.73 2.74 11.99
C ALA A 41 2.12 2.15 10.70
N PHE A 42 2.00 0.81 10.62
CA PHE A 42 1.30 0.17 9.51
C PHE A 42 -0.19 0.54 9.49
N GLY A 43 -0.84 0.60 10.65
CA GLY A 43 -2.23 1.05 10.77
C GLY A 43 -2.45 2.49 10.27
N GLU A 44 -1.57 3.42 10.69
CA GLU A 44 -1.64 4.81 10.21
C GLU A 44 -1.36 4.93 8.71
N MET A 45 -0.42 4.14 8.17
CA MET A 45 -0.15 4.10 6.74
C MET A 45 -1.38 3.63 5.94
N VAL A 46 -2.09 2.60 6.42
CA VAL A 46 -3.33 2.13 5.76
C VAL A 46 -4.37 3.25 5.71
N ARG A 47 -4.60 3.97 6.82
CA ARG A 47 -5.53 5.11 6.85
C ARG A 47 -5.13 6.20 5.88
N MET A 48 -3.84 6.58 5.86
CA MET A 48 -3.32 7.57 4.92
C MET A 48 -3.57 7.17 3.45
N CYS A 49 -3.37 5.89 3.10
CA CYS A 49 -3.65 5.38 1.77
C CYS A 49 -5.15 5.38 1.44
N GLN A 50 -6.00 5.06 2.40
CA GLN A 50 -7.46 5.14 2.26
C GLN A 50 -7.92 6.58 2.02
N ASP A 51 -7.47 7.53 2.84
CA ASP A 51 -7.78 8.95 2.67
C ASP A 51 -7.38 9.47 1.29
N ALA A 52 -6.22 9.04 0.77
CA ALA A 52 -5.76 9.39 -0.56
C ALA A 52 -6.64 8.77 -1.66
N ALA A 53 -7.04 7.50 -1.50
CA ALA A 53 -7.93 6.81 -2.45
C ALA A 53 -9.33 7.45 -2.50
N ASP A 54 -9.88 7.84 -1.35
CA ASP A 54 -11.16 8.53 -1.27
C ASP A 54 -11.10 9.88 -2.02
N ARG A 55 -10.05 10.66 -1.79
CA ARG A 55 -9.84 11.94 -2.51
C ARG A 55 -9.69 11.76 -4.01
N LEU A 56 -8.99 10.71 -4.45
CA LEU A 56 -8.85 10.39 -5.87
C LEU A 56 -10.19 10.04 -6.50
N THR A 57 -11.00 9.23 -5.82
CA THR A 57 -12.31 8.81 -6.31
C THR A 57 -13.25 10.02 -6.45
N MET A 58 -13.28 10.90 -5.45
CA MET A 58 -14.05 12.15 -5.51
C MET A 58 -13.58 13.07 -6.64
N SER A 59 -12.28 13.12 -6.93
CA SER A 59 -11.74 13.92 -8.03
C SER A 59 -12.05 13.33 -9.42
N ALA A 60 -12.16 12.01 -9.53
CA ALA A 60 -12.49 11.32 -10.77
C ALA A 60 -13.93 11.59 -11.22
N GLU A 61 -14.85 11.82 -10.27
CA GLU A 61 -16.24 12.20 -10.55
C GLU A 61 -16.38 13.63 -11.09
N MET A 62 -15.35 14.48 -10.97
CA MET A 62 -15.37 15.89 -11.41
C MET A 62 -14.74 16.15 -12.79
N THR A 63 -14.42 15.13 -13.60
CA THR A 63 -13.82 15.34 -14.93
C THR A 63 -14.66 14.78 -16.09
N PRO A 64 -15.60 15.55 -16.67
CA PRO A 64 -16.03 15.33 -18.05
C PRO A 64 -15.02 16.00 -18.99
N GLY A 65 -14.20 15.21 -19.70
CA GLY A 65 -13.53 15.67 -20.92
C GLY A 65 -12.00 15.59 -20.92
N HIS A 66 -11.45 14.41 -21.18
CA HIS A 66 -10.21 14.30 -21.94
C HIS A 66 -10.55 14.37 -23.45
N SER A 67 -10.91 15.57 -23.93
CA SER A 67 -10.80 15.91 -25.35
C SER A 67 -9.38 16.40 -25.58
N ARG A 68 -8.47 15.50 -25.98
CA ARG A 68 -7.20 15.89 -26.61
C ARG A 68 -7.48 16.09 -28.10
N LEU A 69 -7.87 17.32 -28.44
CA LEU A 69 -7.86 17.84 -29.81
C LEU A 69 -6.43 17.95 -30.34
N ALA A 70 -6.36 17.79 -31.65
CA ALA A 70 -5.24 17.89 -32.56
C ALA A 70 -4.20 18.98 -32.23
N ASN A 71 -2.92 18.62 -32.36
CA ASN A 71 -1.98 19.34 -33.22
C ASN A 71 -0.86 18.39 -33.66
#